data_AF-A0A9D0VYZ9-F1
#
_entry.id   AF-A0A9D0VYZ9-F1
#
_cell.length_a   1.000
_cell.length_b   1.000
_cell.length_c   1.000
_cell.angle_alpha   90.00
_cell.angle_beta   90.00
_cell.angle_gamma   90.00
#
_symmetry.space_group_name_H-M   'P 1'
#
loop_
_entity.id
_entity.type
_entity.pdbx_description
1 polymer ?
#
loop_
_entity_poly.entity_id
_entity_poly.type
_entity_poly.pdbx_seq_one_letter_code
_entity_poly.pdbx_strand_id
1 'polypeptide(L)' 'MESFIVRIYRRDPAKPGKLAGVVEEVGVKRKKPFHNRKQLWAILANPKADDGDDGDTTTTREQRHGTSL' A
#
# COMPACT_ATOMS: atom_id res chain seq x y z
N MET A 1 23.14 1.36 6.14
CA MET A 1 21.78 1.90 6.27
C MET A 1 21.07 1.66 4.95
N GLU A 2 19.85 1.13 4.98
CA GLU A 2 18.99 1.03 3.80
C GLU A 2 18.29 2.38 3.58
N SER A 3 18.15 2.81 2.33
CA SER A 3 17.51 4.08 1.96
C SER A 3 16.24 3.80 1.17
N PHE A 4 15.17 4.51 1.51
CA PHE A 4 13.85 4.30 0.90
C PHE A 4 13.29 5.62 0.37
N ILE A 5 12.65 5.56 -0.79
CA ILE A 5 11.83 6.63 -1.35
C ILE A 5 10.37 6.29 -1.08
N VAL A 6 9.69 7.13 -0.33
CA VAL A 6 8.24 6.98 -0.05
C VAL A 6 7.48 8.00 -0.89
N ARG A 7 6.64 7.53 -1.82
CA ARG A 7 5.73 8.37 -2.61
C ARG A 7 4.31 8.24 -2.10
N ILE A 8 3.74 9.32 -1.56
CA ILE A 8 2.35 9.37 -1.12
C ILE A 8 1.53 10.06 -2.22
N TYR A 9 0.59 9.35 -2.84
CA TYR A 9 -0.28 9.91 -3.89
C TYR A 9 -1.69 10.24 -3.38
N ARG A 10 -2.14 9.58 -2.30
CA ARG A 10 -3.44 9.87 -1.67
C ARG A 10 -3.24 10.06 -0.18
N ARG A 11 -3.76 11.16 0.36
CA ARG A 11 -3.79 11.43 1.80
C ARG A 11 -5.09 12.15 2.13
N ASP A 12 -5.84 11.63 3.08
CA ASP A 12 -7.00 12.30 3.63
C ASP A 12 -6.55 13.31 4.71
N PRO A 13 -6.82 14.62 4.55
CA PRO A 13 -6.41 15.63 5.51
C PRO A 13 -7.17 15.54 6.84
N ALA A 14 -8.42 15.07 6.84
CA ALA A 14 -9.21 14.86 8.04
C ALA A 14 -8.84 13.55 8.76
N LYS A 15 -8.32 12.57 8.01
CA LYS A 15 -7.89 11.26 8.54
C LYS A 15 -6.45 10.95 8.13
N PRO A 16 -5.43 11.44 8.85
CA PRO A 16 -4.03 11.29 8.45
C PRO A 16 -3.53 9.83 8.41
N GLY A 17 -4.27 8.88 8.99
CA GLY A 17 -3.99 7.44 8.86
C GLY A 17 -4.44 6.83 7.53
N LYS A 18 -5.34 7.50 6.80
CA LYS A 18 -5.75 7.15 5.44
C LYS A 18 -4.79 7.80 4.44
N LEU A 19 -3.69 7.12 4.18
CA LEU A 19 -2.75 7.46 3.12
C LEU A 19 -2.44 6.24 2.26
N ALA A 20 -2.23 6.45 0.97
CA ALA A 20 -1.81 5.42 0.05
C ALA A 20 -0.63 5.92 -0.79
N GLY A 21 0.25 4.99 -1.13
CA GLY A 21 1.54 5.30 -1.72
C GLY A 21 2.30 4.06 -2.16
N VAL A 22 3.56 4.29 -2.55
CA VAL A 22 4.52 3.23 -2.82
C VAL A 22 5.82 3.51 -2.07
N VAL A 23 6.49 2.44 -1.64
CA VAL A 23 7.86 2.46 -1.13
C VAL A 23 8.78 1.84 -2.17
N GLU A 24 9.87 2.52 -2.49
CA GLU A 24 10.95 2.02 -3.34
C GLU A 24 12.24 1.99 -2.52
N GLU A 25 12.97 0.88 -2.55
CA GLU A 25 14.30 0.80 -1.95
C GLU A 25 15.35 1.30 -2.95
N VAL A 26 16.22 2.19 -2.50
CA VAL A 26 17.25 2.80 -3.36
C VAL A 26 18.21 1.73 -3.85
N GLY A 27 18.34 1.61 -5.17
CA GLY A 27 19.18 0.58 -5.80
C GLY A 27 18.45 -0.72 -6.11
N VAL A 28 17.19 -0.89 -5.69
CA VAL A 28 16.35 -2.04 -6.01
C VAL A 28 15.22 -1.61 -6.93
N LYS A 29 15.02 -2.31 -8.06
CA LYS A 29 13.94 -2.01 -9.03
C LYS A 29 12.53 -2.43 -8.56
N ARG A 30 12.32 -2.64 -7.26
CA ARG A 30 11.05 -3.12 -6.70
C ARG A 30 10.32 -2.00 -5.98
N LYS A 31 9.00 -1.98 -6.16
CA LYS A 31 8.08 -1.03 -5.53
C LYS A 31 7.04 -1.81 -4.75
N LYS A 32 6.83 -1.42 -3.49
CA LYS A 32 5.83 -2.03 -2.60
C LYS A 32 4.71 -1.03 -2.34
N PRO A 33 3.46 -1.31 -2.77
CA PRO A 33 2.34 -0.42 -2.50
C PRO A 33 1.92 -0.49 -1.03
N PHE A 34 1.37 0.61 -0.52
CA PHE A 34 0.71 0.64 0.78
C PHE A 34 -0.59 1.46 0.70
N HIS A 35 -1.58 1.09 1.51
CA HIS A 35 -2.91 1.70 1.50
C HIS A 35 -3.30 2.36 2.83
N ASN A 36 -2.44 2.19 3.84
CA ASN A 36 -2.61 2.78 5.15
C ASN A 36 -1.25 2.88 5.87
N ARG A 37 -1.24 3.61 6.98
CA ARG A 37 -0.02 3.82 7.78
C ARG A 37 0.58 2.52 8.33
N LYS A 38 -0.25 1.52 8.68
CA LYS A 38 0.21 0.24 9.24
C LYS A 38 1.00 -0.56 8.22
N GLN A 39 0.53 -0.64 6.97
CA GLN A 39 1.25 -1.26 5.86
C GLN A 39 2.57 -0.55 5.57
N LEU A 40 2.59 0.79 5.55
CA LEU A 40 3.83 1.56 5.38
C LEU A 40 4.87 1.17 6.44
N TRP A 41 4.47 1.13 7.72
CA TRP A 41 5.37 0.74 8.79
C TRP A 41 5.86 -0.71 8.69
N ALA A 42 4.99 -1.65 8.31
CA ALA A 42 5.37 -3.04 8.12
C ALA A 42 6.45 -3.20 7.03
N ILE A 43 6.29 -2.49 5.91
CA ILE A 43 7.26 -2.49 4.81
C ILE A 43 8.61 -1.93 5.25
N LEU A 44 8.62 -0.81 5.97
CA LEU A 44 9.86 -0.15 6.41
C LEU A 44 10.56 -0.90 7.56
N ALA A 45 9.81 -1.58 8.43
CA ALA A 45 10.37 -2.35 9.53
C ALA A 45 10.94 -3.70 9.08
N ASN A 46 10.45 -4.27 7.98
CA ASN A 46 10.95 -5.53 7.46
C ASN A 46 10.96 -5.57 5.92
N PRO A 47 11.90 -4.87 5.26
CA PRO A 47 11.92 -4.72 3.81
C PRO A 47 12.11 -6.04 3.05
N LYS A 48 12.54 -7.12 3.71
CA LYS A 48 12.81 -8.43 3.12
C LYS A 48 11.68 -9.46 3.26
N ALA A 49 10.63 -9.19 4.04
CA ALA A 49 9.57 -10.17 4.31
C ALA A 49 8.54 -10.35 3.18
N ASP A 50 8.46 -9.41 2.25
CA ASP A 50 7.36 -9.34 1.27
C ASP A 50 7.75 -9.95 -0.09
N ASP A 51 8.43 -11.11 -0.09
CA ASP A 51 8.65 -11.89 -1.32
C ASP A 51 7.53 -12.91 -1.58
N GLY A 52 6.53 -13.01 -0.69
CA GLY A 52 5.51 -14.06 -0.82
C GLY A 52 4.30 -14.01 0.10
N ASP A 53 3.76 -12.83 0.46
CA ASP A 53 2.45 -12.75 1.12
C ASP A 53 1.44 -12.10 0.17
N ASP A 54 0.62 -12.94 -0.46
CA ASP A 54 -0.60 -12.59 -1.21
C ASP A 54 -1.63 -12.04 -0.20
N GLY A 55 -1.35 -10.85 0.32
CA GLY A 55 -2.12 -10.21 1.37
C GLY A 55 -3.39 -9.57 0.82
N ASP A 56 -4.34 -10.39 0.40
CA ASP A 56 -5.76 -10.03 0.38
C ASP A 56 -6.15 -9.43 1.74
N THR A 57 -6.39 -8.13 1.76
CA THR A 57 -7.20 -7.48 2.81
C THR A 57 -8.09 -6.43 2.14
N THR A 58 -9.01 -6.95 1.32
CA THR A 58 -10.41 -6.56 1.07
C THR A 58 -10.88 -5.11 1.29
N THR A 59 -11.71 -4.64 0.34
CA THR A 59 -12.88 -3.69 0.44
C THR A 59 -12.64 -2.30 -0.20
N THR A 60 -13.28 -1.86 -1.30
CA THR A 60 -14.62 -2.11 -1.86
C THR A 60 -14.58 -2.09 -3.39
N ARG A 61 -14.87 -3.22 -4.06
CA ARG A 61 -15.44 -3.20 -5.42
C ARG A 61 -16.93 -3.39 -5.21
N GLU A 62 -17.64 -2.27 -5.15
CA GLU A 62 -19.10 -2.24 -5.01
C GLU A 62 -19.71 -3.00 -6.20
N GLN A 63 -20.41 -4.09 -5.87
CA GLN A 63 -21.20 -4.87 -6.79
C GLN A 63 -22.34 -3.98 -7.31
N ARG A 64 -22.33 -3.65 -8.60
CA ARG A 64 -23.55 -3.26 -9.31
C ARG A 64 -24.07 -4.48 -10.05
N HIS A 65 -24.84 -5.30 -9.33
CA HIS A 65 -25.88 -6.10 -9.95
C HIS A 65 -26.96 -5.14 -10.44
N GLY A 66 -27.17 -5.10 -11.75
CA GLY A 66 -28.32 -4.46 -12.40
C GLY A 66 -28.84 -5.43 -13.44
N THR A 67 -29.85 -6.16 -13.03
CA THR A 67 -30.58 -7.24 -13.71
C THR A 67 -31.21 -6.82 -15.04
N SER A 68 -31.36 -7.83 -15.91
CA SER A 68 -32.17 -7.85 -17.14
C SER A 68 -33.53 -7.14 -17.03
N LEU A 69 -33.90 -6.46 -18.12
CA LEU A 69 -35.22 -6.61 -18.75
C LEU A 69 -35.03 -6.77 -20.26
#